data_AF-A0A329L1S9-F1
#
_entry.id   AF-A0A329L1S9-F1
#
_cell.length_a   1.000
_cell.length_b   1.000
_cell.length_c   1.000
_cell.angle_alpha   90.00
_cell.angle_beta   90.00
_cell.angle_gamma   90.00
#
_symmetry.space_group_name_H-M   'P 1'
#
loop_
_entity.id
_entity.type
_entity.pdbx_description
1 polymer ?
#
loop_
_entity_poly.entity_id
_entity_poly.type
_entity_poly.pdbx_seq_one_letter_code
_entity_poly.pdbx_strand_id
1 'polypeptide(L)'
;MIEVTAAYADSLAPNSATIKNAQGLVQKKKFVGLYKSDTGDLLFGECQGSGSSNYSTSADFAQPEKPVFRCTCPSRQFPCKHSLGLLYAYINGQTFTEAPVPEELAAKREKAEKRAEKKEQEAANPAPPKPKKTNTSALLKKINAQLEGLERLDKLLANLIGGGLGTVDQKTLALIQGQVKELGNYYLSGAQNELRRLALLLEDSSRSGYEYAIEQLASMHALIKKGRSYLQARADSKGEAPPDTETELEEWLGRAWQLAELKELGLVREKAELMQLAFASWDDVGRQEFVDTGFWLELSTANIHRTVQYRPYKAARHIREDDSFMEVVKSKELYVYPGGLNRRVRFEEWTSRPPEAADWQAVADGACRSYGEALKTVRNQLKNPLAQRSPALLLHVAETRATGQGGYVIRDGSGAELALENTGELGRGTVELLPFVPVELLQDAYLLVLFRHRPELGRLAVQPLTVIHRDRMVRLLY
;
A
#
# COMPACT_ATOMS: atom_id res chain seq x y z
N MET A 1 -3.72 22.05 -22.11
CA MET A 1 -5.05 21.79 -21.53
C MET A 1 -4.83 20.77 -20.42
N ILE A 2 -5.40 20.97 -19.24
CA ILE A 2 -5.13 20.07 -18.11
C ILE A 2 -5.95 18.79 -18.34
N GLU A 3 -5.28 17.66 -18.53
CA GLU A 3 -5.94 16.36 -18.61
C GLU A 3 -6.24 15.89 -17.18
N VAL A 4 -7.36 16.35 -16.63
CA VAL A 4 -7.87 15.91 -15.32
C VAL A 4 -9.05 14.98 -15.55
N THR A 5 -9.02 13.80 -14.93
CA THR A 5 -10.16 12.86 -14.94
C THR A 5 -10.86 12.86 -13.58
N ALA A 6 -12.06 12.29 -13.54
CA ALA A 6 -12.80 12.11 -12.27
C ALA A 6 -12.02 11.22 -11.29
N ALA A 7 -11.40 10.14 -11.78
CA ALA A 7 -10.60 9.25 -10.95
C ALA A 7 -9.39 9.97 -10.32
N TYR A 8 -8.73 10.84 -11.09
CA TYR A 8 -7.66 11.68 -10.57
C TYR A 8 -8.16 12.70 -9.53
N ALA A 9 -9.30 13.36 -9.76
CA ALA A 9 -9.87 14.26 -8.76
C ALA A 9 -10.24 13.52 -7.45
N ASP A 10 -10.82 12.32 -7.56
CA ASP A 10 -11.19 11.48 -6.43
C ASP A 10 -9.97 11.06 -5.61
N SER A 11 -8.84 10.73 -6.25
CA SER A 11 -7.58 10.35 -5.58
C SER A 11 -6.98 11.51 -4.77
N LEU A 12 -7.26 12.76 -5.14
CA LEU A 12 -6.76 13.94 -4.44
C LEU A 12 -7.61 14.31 -3.20
N ALA A 13 -8.84 13.83 -3.08
CA ALA A 13 -9.74 14.21 -1.99
C ALA A 13 -9.21 13.80 -0.58
N PRO A 14 -9.50 14.55 0.49
CA PRO A 14 -9.10 14.14 1.85
C PRO A 14 -10.02 13.08 2.48
N ASN A 15 -11.21 12.82 1.90
CA ASN A 15 -12.15 11.76 2.30
C ASN A 15 -13.34 11.71 1.32
N SER A 16 -14.09 10.60 1.36
CA SER A 16 -15.28 10.39 0.52
C SER A 16 -16.41 11.39 0.76
N ALA A 17 -16.56 11.91 1.99
CA ALA A 17 -17.52 12.98 2.26
C ALA A 17 -17.18 14.28 1.52
N THR A 18 -15.89 14.57 1.33
CA THR A 18 -15.43 15.74 0.57
C THR A 18 -15.77 15.61 -0.91
N ILE A 19 -15.63 14.42 -1.50
CA ILE A 19 -16.07 14.11 -2.87
C ILE A 19 -17.56 14.42 -3.04
N LYS A 20 -18.41 13.82 -2.20
CA LYS A 20 -19.88 14.02 -2.26
C LYS A 20 -20.26 15.49 -2.11
N ASN A 21 -19.63 16.19 -1.16
CA ASN A 21 -19.90 17.60 -0.93
C ASN A 21 -19.43 18.49 -2.09
N ALA A 22 -18.27 18.19 -2.69
CA ALA A 22 -17.74 18.90 -3.85
C ALA A 22 -18.64 18.74 -5.08
N GLN A 23 -19.02 17.51 -5.42
CA GLN A 23 -19.98 17.24 -6.50
C GLN A 23 -21.33 17.92 -6.24
N GLY A 24 -21.80 17.91 -4.98
CA GLY A 24 -23.02 18.60 -4.57
C GLY A 24 -22.98 20.12 -4.77
N LEU A 25 -21.81 20.77 -4.63
CA LEU A 25 -21.67 22.21 -4.93
C LEU A 25 -21.82 22.51 -6.42
N VAL A 26 -21.25 21.65 -7.27
CA VAL A 26 -21.35 21.76 -8.74
C VAL A 26 -22.80 21.56 -9.18
N GLN A 27 -23.47 20.51 -8.68
CA GLN A 27 -24.88 20.23 -8.98
C GLN A 27 -25.82 21.36 -8.54
N LYS A 28 -25.57 21.94 -7.36
CA LYS A 28 -26.34 23.07 -6.82
C LYS A 28 -25.96 24.42 -7.45
N LYS A 29 -25.09 24.45 -8.46
CA LYS A 29 -24.62 25.66 -9.17
C LYS A 29 -24.12 26.74 -8.21
N LYS A 30 -23.31 26.34 -7.22
CA LYS A 30 -22.78 27.25 -6.18
C LYS A 30 -21.54 28.04 -6.61
N PHE A 31 -20.94 27.68 -7.75
CA PHE A 31 -19.85 28.44 -8.34
C PHE A 31 -20.41 29.66 -9.08
N VAL A 32 -20.00 30.86 -8.66
CA VAL A 32 -20.45 32.12 -9.27
C VAL A 32 -19.50 32.62 -10.36
N GLY A 33 -18.24 32.14 -10.34
CA GLY A 33 -17.24 32.45 -11.34
C GLY A 33 -16.29 31.26 -11.52
N LEU A 34 -16.03 30.92 -12.78
CA LEU A 34 -15.13 29.86 -13.20
C LEU A 34 -14.17 30.42 -14.24
N TYR A 35 -12.90 30.43 -13.89
CA TYR A 35 -11.85 31.09 -14.66
C TYR A 35 -10.66 30.16 -14.89
N LYS A 36 -10.03 30.31 -16.05
CA LYS A 36 -8.78 29.62 -16.39
C LYS A 36 -7.73 30.64 -16.83
N SER A 37 -6.46 30.35 -16.57
CA SER A 37 -5.35 31.11 -17.15
C SER A 37 -5.29 30.96 -18.67
N ASP A 38 -4.58 31.87 -19.33
CA ASP A 38 -4.25 31.85 -20.75
C ASP A 38 -3.44 30.60 -21.16
N THR A 39 -2.46 30.22 -20.35
CA THR A 39 -1.68 28.99 -20.48
C THR A 39 -2.52 27.73 -20.20
N GLY A 40 -3.66 27.90 -19.52
CA GLY A 40 -4.59 26.84 -19.16
C GLY A 40 -4.08 25.90 -18.07
N ASP A 41 -3.02 26.24 -17.34
CA ASP A 41 -2.43 25.46 -16.24
C ASP A 41 -2.97 25.83 -14.84
N LEU A 42 -3.78 26.89 -14.75
CA LEU A 42 -4.39 27.36 -13.51
C LEU A 42 -5.90 27.45 -13.69
N LEU A 43 -6.62 26.76 -12.82
CA LEU A 43 -8.06 26.94 -12.64
C LEU A 43 -8.28 27.76 -11.38
N PHE A 44 -9.16 28.76 -11.45
CA PHE A 44 -9.56 29.55 -10.29
C PHE A 44 -11.01 29.98 -10.39
N GLY A 45 -11.62 30.27 -9.25
CA GLY A 45 -13.04 30.60 -9.23
C GLY A 45 -13.51 31.04 -7.86
N GLU A 46 -14.78 31.41 -7.84
CA GLU A 46 -15.50 31.82 -6.64
C GLU A 46 -16.67 30.89 -6.39
N CYS A 47 -16.75 30.37 -5.17
CA CYS A 47 -17.86 29.55 -4.72
C CYS A 47 -18.63 30.28 -3.62
N GLN A 48 -19.95 30.28 -3.72
CA GLN A 48 -20.83 30.82 -2.68
C GLN A 48 -20.54 30.12 -1.34
N GLY A 49 -20.13 30.91 -0.35
CA GLY A 49 -19.79 30.45 0.98
C GLY A 49 -20.98 30.41 1.94
N SER A 50 -20.72 30.02 3.20
CA SER A 50 -21.68 30.13 4.29
C SER A 50 -21.71 31.51 4.95
N GLY A 51 -20.81 32.42 4.54
CA GLY A 51 -20.74 33.81 5.01
C GLY A 51 -21.27 34.80 3.97
N SER A 52 -21.01 36.09 4.19
CA SER A 52 -21.42 37.18 3.28
C SER A 52 -20.55 37.31 2.02
N SER A 53 -19.33 36.74 2.03
CA SER A 53 -18.40 36.74 0.89
C SER A 53 -18.21 35.35 0.29
N ASN A 54 -17.95 35.31 -1.02
CA ASN A 54 -17.61 34.07 -1.72
C ASN A 54 -16.22 33.58 -1.31
N TYR A 55 -16.02 32.27 -1.33
CA TYR A 55 -14.70 31.68 -1.18
C TYR A 55 -13.99 31.62 -2.52
N SER A 56 -12.83 32.27 -2.61
CA SER A 56 -11.92 32.13 -3.74
C SER A 56 -11.18 30.81 -3.64
N THR A 57 -11.13 30.06 -4.73
CA THR A 57 -10.46 28.76 -4.81
C THR A 57 -9.64 28.64 -6.09
N SER A 58 -8.54 27.92 -6.03
CA SER A 58 -7.67 27.66 -7.17
C SER A 58 -7.08 26.25 -7.12
N ALA A 59 -6.81 25.72 -8.31
CA ALA A 59 -6.09 24.50 -8.58
C ALA A 59 -4.98 24.81 -9.60
N ASP A 60 -3.73 24.72 -9.14
CA ASP A 60 -2.54 25.14 -9.86
C ASP A 60 -1.76 23.90 -10.33
N PHE A 61 -1.68 23.72 -11.64
CA PHE A 61 -1.06 22.59 -12.32
C PHE A 61 0.25 22.97 -13.02
N ALA A 62 0.91 24.07 -12.60
CA ALA A 62 2.25 24.41 -13.08
C ALA A 62 3.24 23.23 -12.91
N GLN A 63 3.04 22.40 -11.88
CA GLN A 63 3.70 21.11 -11.71
C GLN A 63 2.62 20.01 -11.66
N PRO A 64 2.31 19.35 -12.79
CA PRO A 64 1.21 18.37 -12.88
C PRO A 64 1.35 17.19 -11.90
N GLU A 65 2.58 16.77 -11.61
CA GLU A 65 2.91 15.68 -10.68
C GLU A 65 2.59 16.02 -9.21
N LYS A 66 2.40 17.31 -8.89
CA LYS A 66 2.20 17.83 -7.54
C LYS A 66 1.35 19.11 -7.57
N PRO A 67 0.07 19.01 -7.94
CA PRO A 67 -0.80 20.17 -8.05
C PRO A 67 -0.97 20.87 -6.70
N VAL A 68 -1.09 22.20 -6.73
CA VAL A 68 -1.26 23.01 -5.52
C VAL A 68 -2.68 23.55 -5.44
N PHE A 69 -3.38 23.17 -4.37
CA PHE A 69 -4.75 23.61 -4.11
C PHE A 69 -4.78 24.68 -3.04
N ARG A 70 -5.52 25.76 -3.32
CA ARG A 70 -5.70 26.87 -2.37
C ARG A 70 -7.17 27.26 -2.31
N CYS A 71 -7.64 27.60 -1.12
CA CYS A 71 -8.98 28.13 -0.93
C CYS A 71 -8.99 29.04 0.31
N THR A 72 -9.79 30.09 0.28
CA THR A 72 -9.98 31.01 1.41
C THR A 72 -10.98 30.50 2.46
N CYS A 73 -11.55 29.31 2.28
CA CYS A 73 -12.48 28.73 3.25
C CYS A 73 -11.78 28.29 4.55
N PRO A 74 -12.48 28.26 5.70
CA PRO A 74 -11.88 27.92 7.00
C PRO A 74 -11.49 26.43 7.17
N SER A 75 -11.65 25.60 6.14
CA SER A 75 -11.27 24.18 6.17
C SER A 75 -9.78 24.03 6.41
N ARG A 76 -9.40 23.11 7.29
CA ARG A 76 -8.00 22.67 7.47
C ARG A 76 -7.63 21.46 6.58
N GLN A 77 -8.61 20.87 5.90
CA GLN A 77 -8.41 19.79 4.94
C GLN A 77 -8.29 20.38 3.53
N PHE A 78 -7.19 20.06 2.85
CA PHE A 78 -6.88 20.45 1.49
C PHE A 78 -6.49 19.23 0.66
N PRO A 79 -6.97 19.09 -0.60
CA PRO A 79 -7.95 19.94 -1.28
C PRO A 79 -9.30 19.97 -0.54
N CYS A 80 -9.88 21.17 -0.35
CA CYS A 80 -11.18 21.28 0.30
C CYS A 80 -12.29 21.00 -0.72
N LYS A 81 -13.55 20.88 -0.24
CA LYS A 81 -14.71 20.67 -1.12
C LYS A 81 -14.86 21.72 -2.24
N HIS A 82 -14.38 22.95 -2.04
CA HIS A 82 -14.45 24.01 -3.07
C HIS A 82 -13.38 23.82 -4.14
N SER A 83 -12.13 23.53 -3.75
CA SER A 83 -11.04 23.21 -4.68
C SER A 83 -11.35 21.96 -5.50
N LEU A 84 -11.88 20.93 -4.85
CA LEU A 84 -12.28 19.70 -5.53
C LEU A 84 -13.53 19.93 -6.41
N GLY A 85 -14.48 20.76 -5.97
CA GLY A 85 -15.64 21.15 -6.76
C GLY A 85 -15.24 21.91 -8.03
N LEU A 86 -14.20 22.74 -7.97
CA LEU A 86 -13.64 23.42 -9.14
C LEU A 86 -13.14 22.42 -10.19
N LEU A 87 -12.46 21.35 -9.76
CA LEU A 87 -12.02 20.27 -10.66
C LEU A 87 -13.22 19.55 -11.28
N TYR A 88 -14.23 19.16 -10.50
CA TYR A 88 -15.41 18.50 -11.06
C TYR A 88 -16.19 19.41 -12.02
N ALA A 89 -16.24 20.71 -11.77
CA ALA A 89 -16.86 21.66 -12.72
C ALA A 89 -16.12 21.64 -14.06
N TYR A 90 -14.79 21.61 -14.04
CA TYR A 90 -13.95 21.51 -15.24
C TYR A 90 -14.14 20.16 -15.95
N ILE A 91 -14.08 19.04 -15.22
CA ILE A 91 -14.26 17.68 -15.72
C ILE A 91 -15.65 17.50 -16.36
N ASN A 92 -16.69 18.09 -15.76
CA ASN A 92 -18.05 18.03 -16.28
C ASN A 92 -18.30 18.99 -17.47
N GLY A 93 -17.27 19.65 -17.98
CA GLY A 93 -17.36 20.53 -19.16
C GLY A 93 -18.11 21.84 -18.92
N GLN A 94 -18.18 22.33 -17.67
CA GLN A 94 -18.69 23.69 -17.44
C GLN A 94 -17.79 24.72 -18.12
N THR A 95 -18.37 25.85 -18.54
CA THR A 95 -17.62 26.89 -19.25
C THR A 95 -16.73 27.67 -18.30
N PHE A 96 -15.42 27.64 -18.55
CA PHE A 96 -14.43 28.47 -17.86
C PHE A 96 -14.04 29.64 -18.77
N THR A 97 -14.19 30.87 -18.28
CA THR A 97 -13.77 32.08 -19.00
C THR A 97 -12.29 32.37 -18.77
N GLU A 98 -11.59 32.82 -19.80
CA GLU A 98 -10.20 33.25 -19.66
C GLU A 98 -10.14 34.56 -18.90
N ALA A 99 -9.29 34.61 -17.86
CA ALA A 99 -9.11 35.81 -17.05
C ALA A 99 -7.65 35.91 -16.59
N PRO A 100 -7.14 37.13 -16.38
CA PRO A 100 -5.78 37.32 -15.86
C PRO A 100 -5.63 36.66 -14.50
N VAL A 101 -4.47 36.03 -14.27
CA VAL A 101 -4.15 35.39 -13.00
C VAL A 101 -4.16 36.44 -11.88
N PRO A 102 -4.94 36.27 -10.80
CA PRO A 102 -4.92 37.18 -9.67
C PRO A 102 -3.51 37.36 -9.10
N GLU A 103 -3.12 38.60 -8.78
CA GLU A 103 -1.76 38.94 -8.31
C GLU A 103 -1.31 38.10 -7.11
N GLU A 104 -2.21 37.79 -6.18
CA GLU A 104 -1.90 36.92 -5.03
C GLU A 104 -1.49 35.50 -5.44
N LEU A 105 -2.09 34.95 -6.50
CA LEU A 105 -1.76 33.63 -7.01
C LEU A 105 -0.43 33.66 -7.77
N ALA A 106 -0.21 34.72 -8.57
CA ALA A 106 1.06 34.95 -9.26
C ALA A 106 2.24 35.05 -8.28
N ALA A 107 2.12 35.85 -7.22
CA ALA A 107 3.15 35.98 -6.19
C ALA A 107 3.42 34.65 -5.44
N LYS A 108 2.38 33.85 -5.20
CA LYS A 108 2.51 32.52 -4.58
C LYS A 108 3.20 31.53 -5.51
N ARG A 109 2.96 31.62 -6.82
CA ARG A 109 3.59 30.81 -7.86
C ARG A 109 5.07 31.14 -8.00
N GLU A 110 5.44 32.42 -8.11
CA GLU A 110 6.83 32.86 -8.15
C GLU A 110 7.62 32.39 -6.91
N LYS A 111 7.01 32.45 -5.72
CA LYS A 111 7.63 31.94 -4.49
C LYS A 111 7.80 30.42 -4.48
N ALA A 112 6.89 29.68 -5.13
CA ALA A 112 6.98 28.23 -5.26
C ALA A 112 8.06 27.86 -6.29
N GLU A 113 8.12 28.55 -7.43
CA GLU A 113 9.13 28.39 -8.48
C GLU A 113 10.54 28.67 -7.93
N LYS A 114 10.76 29.80 -7.25
CA LYS A 114 12.05 30.09 -6.58
C LYS A 114 12.48 29.03 -5.57
N ARG A 115 11.53 28.37 -4.90
CA ARG A 115 11.82 27.25 -3.97
C ARG A 115 12.13 25.96 -4.73
N ALA A 116 11.47 25.71 -5.86
CA ALA A 116 11.73 24.56 -6.72
C ALA A 116 13.10 24.69 -7.42
N GLU A 117 13.40 25.85 -8.01
CA GLU A 117 14.70 26.16 -8.60
C GLU A 117 15.84 26.01 -7.59
N LYS A 118 15.64 26.49 -6.35
CA LYS A 118 16.63 26.29 -5.29
C LYS A 118 16.86 24.81 -4.98
N LYS A 119 15.79 24.00 -4.95
CA LYS A 119 15.89 22.55 -4.76
C LYS A 119 16.55 21.85 -5.95
N GLU A 120 16.27 22.27 -7.18
CA GLU A 120 16.89 21.72 -8.39
C GLU A 120 18.37 22.11 -8.50
N GLN A 121 18.74 23.33 -8.13
CA GLN A 121 20.14 23.77 -8.04
C GLN A 121 20.90 22.97 -6.96
N GLU A 122 20.27 22.72 -5.81
CA GLU A 122 20.82 21.84 -4.75
C GLU A 122 20.90 20.36 -5.20
N ALA A 123 20.03 19.91 -6.11
CA ALA A 123 20.06 18.56 -6.68
C ALA A 123 21.04 18.40 -7.84
N ALA A 124 21.27 19.44 -8.64
CA ALA A 124 22.21 19.46 -9.76
C ALA A 124 23.67 19.64 -9.32
N ASN A 125 23.89 20.32 -8.18
CA ASN A 125 25.15 20.33 -7.46
C ASN A 125 24.95 19.70 -6.08
N PRO A 126 24.80 18.36 -5.99
CA PRO A 126 24.73 17.71 -4.71
C PRO A 126 26.10 17.89 -4.05
N ALA A 127 26.17 18.77 -3.05
CA ALA A 127 27.26 18.66 -2.08
C ALA A 127 27.25 17.21 -1.58
N PRO A 128 28.38 16.50 -1.57
CA PRO A 128 28.41 15.13 -1.09
C PRO A 128 27.71 15.12 0.28
N PRO A 129 26.66 14.31 0.47
CA PRO A 129 25.88 14.34 1.70
C PRO A 129 26.87 14.18 2.83
N LYS A 130 27.00 15.22 3.67
CA LYS A 130 27.81 15.11 4.89
C LYS A 130 27.26 13.87 5.58
N PRO A 131 28.06 12.80 5.77
CA PRO A 131 27.54 11.59 6.39
C PRO A 131 26.91 12.04 7.70
N LYS A 132 25.59 11.82 7.84
CA LYS A 132 24.93 12.03 9.12
C LYS A 132 25.72 11.17 10.09
N LYS A 133 26.53 11.81 10.92
CA LYS A 133 27.29 11.13 11.98
C LYS A 133 26.22 10.54 12.88
N THR A 134 25.84 9.31 12.60
CA THR A 134 24.99 8.51 13.47
C THR A 134 25.68 8.55 14.82
N ASN A 135 24.97 9.06 15.83
CA ASN A 135 25.52 9.07 17.17
C ASN A 135 25.66 7.60 17.57
N THR A 136 26.86 7.06 17.41
CA THR A 136 27.17 5.64 17.63
C THR A 136 26.72 5.19 19.01
N SER A 137 26.84 6.06 20.03
CA SER A 137 26.36 5.79 21.38
C SER A 137 24.83 5.61 21.43
N ALA A 138 24.07 6.49 20.76
CA ALA A 138 22.61 6.38 20.70
C ALA A 138 22.16 5.13 19.93
N LEU A 139 22.84 4.81 18.83
CA LEU A 139 22.58 3.59 18.06
C LEU A 139 22.83 2.33 18.89
N LEU A 140 23.98 2.23 19.57
CA LEU A 140 24.31 1.09 20.42
C LEU A 140 23.33 0.94 21.59
N LYS A 141 22.90 2.05 22.21
CA LYS A 141 21.85 2.02 23.23
C LYS A 141 20.53 1.45 22.68
N LYS A 142 20.13 1.86 21.48
CA LYS A 142 18.93 1.33 20.82
C LYS A 142 19.08 -0.17 20.51
N ILE A 143 20.21 -0.58 19.94
CA ILE A 143 20.48 -1.99 19.63
C ILE A 143 20.45 -2.86 20.89
N ASN A 144 21.10 -2.42 21.97
CA ASN A 144 21.09 -3.14 23.24
C ASN A 144 19.67 -3.27 23.82
N ALA A 145 18.85 -2.23 23.73
CA ALA A 145 17.43 -2.31 24.11
C ALA A 145 16.68 -3.33 23.23
N GLN A 146 16.87 -3.31 21.91
CA GLN A 146 16.26 -4.29 21.03
C GLN A 146 16.69 -5.73 21.36
N LEU A 147 17.97 -5.96 21.67
CA LEU A 147 18.49 -7.27 22.08
C LEU A 147 17.86 -7.75 23.40
N GLU A 148 17.73 -6.87 24.40
CA GLU A 148 17.02 -7.19 25.65
C GLU A 148 15.54 -7.55 25.39
N GLY A 149 14.86 -6.78 24.54
CA GLY A 149 13.48 -7.05 24.15
C GLY A 149 13.31 -8.40 23.45
N LEU A 150 14.22 -8.74 22.53
CA LEU A 150 14.24 -10.06 21.88
C LEU A 150 14.54 -11.19 22.87
N GLU A 151 15.34 -10.95 23.91
CA GLU A 151 15.58 -11.93 24.97
C GLU A 151 14.36 -12.20 25.84
N ARG A 152 13.63 -11.15 26.22
CA ARG A 152 12.36 -11.32 26.94
C ARG A 152 11.34 -12.07 26.10
N LEU A 153 11.23 -11.73 24.81
CA LEU A 153 10.35 -12.43 23.89
C LEU A 153 10.72 -13.92 23.78
N ASP A 154 12.00 -14.23 23.63
CA ASP A 154 12.50 -15.61 23.55
C ASP A 154 12.13 -16.44 24.79
N LYS A 155 12.32 -15.88 26.00
CA LYS A 155 11.91 -16.53 27.25
C LYS A 155 10.40 -16.76 27.32
N LEU A 156 9.60 -15.78 26.89
CA LEU A 156 8.15 -15.92 26.82
C LEU A 156 7.75 -17.06 25.87
N LEU A 157 8.30 -17.10 24.65
CA LEU A 157 7.98 -18.13 23.68
C LEU A 157 8.42 -19.52 24.15
N ALA A 158 9.60 -19.64 24.75
CA ALA A 158 10.09 -20.90 25.31
C ALA A 158 9.16 -21.42 26.41
N ASN A 159 8.67 -20.55 27.29
CA ASN A 159 7.71 -20.92 28.33
C ASN A 159 6.37 -21.38 27.74
N LEU A 160 5.85 -20.68 26.71
CA LEU A 160 4.61 -21.07 26.04
C LEU A 160 4.73 -22.42 25.33
N ILE A 161 5.84 -22.65 24.64
CA ILE A 161 6.09 -23.92 23.94
C ILE A 161 6.31 -25.06 24.95
N GLY A 162 7.09 -24.82 26.01
CA GLY A 162 7.37 -25.82 27.04
C GLY A 162 6.15 -26.19 27.88
N GLY A 163 5.25 -25.24 28.14
CA GLY A 163 3.97 -25.49 28.81
C GLY A 163 2.92 -26.15 27.91
N GLY A 164 2.99 -25.91 26.59
CA GLY A 164 2.03 -26.37 25.60
C GLY A 164 0.86 -25.40 25.43
N LEU A 165 0.40 -25.20 24.19
CA LEU A 165 -0.64 -24.21 23.88
C LEU A 165 -2.01 -24.55 24.50
N GLY A 166 -2.26 -25.82 24.80
CA GLY A 166 -3.48 -26.26 25.47
C GLY A 166 -3.56 -25.86 26.95
N THR A 167 -2.46 -25.39 27.56
CA THR A 167 -2.44 -24.93 28.96
C THR A 167 -2.58 -23.41 29.10
N VAL A 168 -2.77 -22.69 27.98
CA VAL A 168 -2.92 -21.23 27.98
C VAL A 168 -4.26 -20.86 28.62
N ASP A 169 -4.20 -20.30 29.83
CA ASP A 169 -5.35 -19.78 30.56
C ASP A 169 -5.41 -18.24 30.50
N GLN A 170 -6.45 -17.66 31.11
CA GLN A 170 -6.62 -16.21 31.17
C GLN A 170 -5.46 -15.48 31.85
N LYS A 171 -4.77 -16.12 32.81
CA LYS A 171 -3.59 -15.53 33.46
C LYS A 171 -2.41 -15.47 32.50
N THR A 172 -2.20 -16.52 31.73
CA THR A 172 -1.17 -16.59 30.70
C THR A 172 -1.44 -15.59 29.58
N LEU A 173 -2.69 -15.46 29.13
CA LEU A 173 -3.09 -14.42 28.17
C LEU A 173 -2.83 -13.00 28.70
N ALA A 174 -3.18 -12.72 29.96
CA ALA A 174 -2.90 -11.43 30.59
C ALA A 174 -1.39 -11.13 30.67
N LEU A 175 -0.56 -12.15 30.93
CA LEU A 175 0.90 -12.03 30.89
C LEU A 175 1.40 -11.68 29.48
N ILE A 176 0.92 -12.38 28.44
CA ILE A 176 1.27 -12.09 27.04
C ILE A 176 0.87 -10.66 26.69
N GLN A 177 -0.35 -10.24 27.01
CA GLN A 177 -0.83 -8.88 26.76
C GLN A 177 -0.01 -7.81 27.51
N GLY A 178 0.49 -8.13 28.71
CA GLY A 178 1.45 -7.29 29.43
C GLY A 178 2.75 -7.11 28.64
N GLN A 179 3.33 -8.21 28.15
CA GLN A 179 4.55 -8.19 27.33
C GLN A 179 4.37 -7.47 25.99
N VAL A 180 3.19 -7.57 25.36
CA VAL A 180 2.85 -6.77 24.18
C VAL A 180 3.01 -5.27 24.45
N LYS A 181 2.60 -4.77 25.64
CA LYS A 181 2.75 -3.35 25.98
C LYS A 181 4.22 -2.96 26.19
N GLU A 182 5.03 -3.87 26.73
CA GLU A 182 6.45 -3.62 27.02
C GLU A 182 7.33 -3.62 25.78
N LEU A 183 7.05 -4.44 24.75
CA LEU A 183 7.87 -4.53 23.54
C LEU A 183 8.07 -3.19 22.80
N GLY A 184 7.10 -2.28 22.92
CA GLY A 184 7.22 -0.92 22.38
C GLY A 184 8.37 -0.12 23.00
N ASN A 185 8.69 -0.37 24.28
CA ASN A 185 9.80 0.28 24.99
C ASN A 185 11.17 -0.16 24.46
N TYR A 186 11.21 -1.29 23.75
CA TYR A 186 12.41 -1.86 23.14
C TYR A 186 12.55 -1.55 21.66
N TYR A 187 11.74 -0.64 21.11
CA TYR A 187 11.73 -0.28 19.68
C TYR A 187 11.39 -1.45 18.74
N LEU A 188 10.73 -2.50 19.23
CA LEU A 188 10.37 -3.69 18.46
C LEU A 188 8.88 -3.67 18.07
N SER A 189 8.46 -2.64 17.34
CA SER A 189 7.04 -2.48 16.94
C SER A 189 6.55 -3.62 16.04
N GLY A 190 7.41 -4.17 15.17
CA GLY A 190 7.08 -5.36 14.37
C GLY A 190 6.80 -6.57 15.26
N ALA A 191 7.72 -6.91 16.17
CA ALA A 191 7.51 -8.00 17.13
C ALA A 191 6.29 -7.79 18.04
N GLN A 192 6.02 -6.53 18.43
CA GLN A 192 4.86 -6.17 19.24
C GLN A 192 3.54 -6.52 18.56
N ASN A 193 3.39 -6.18 17.29
CA ASN A 193 2.19 -6.49 16.51
C ASN A 193 1.99 -8.01 16.39
N GLU A 194 3.09 -8.72 16.22
CA GLU A 194 3.10 -10.16 15.95
C GLU A 194 2.85 -10.98 17.23
N LEU A 195 3.31 -10.49 18.39
CA LEU A 195 2.93 -11.04 19.69
C LEU A 195 1.45 -10.76 20.00
N ARG A 196 0.91 -9.60 19.60
CA ARG A 196 -0.52 -9.30 19.74
C ARG A 196 -1.37 -10.24 18.89
N ARG A 197 -0.98 -10.51 17.64
CA ARG A 197 -1.64 -11.53 16.80
C ARG A 197 -1.64 -12.89 17.49
N LEU A 198 -0.52 -13.32 18.05
CA LEU A 198 -0.48 -14.58 18.81
C LEU A 198 -1.47 -14.56 19.97
N ALA A 199 -1.54 -13.47 20.73
CA ALA A 199 -2.48 -13.34 21.85
C ALA A 199 -3.94 -13.49 21.38
N LEU A 200 -4.30 -12.89 20.25
CA LEU A 200 -5.64 -13.00 19.67
C LEU A 200 -5.94 -14.44 19.20
N LEU A 201 -4.97 -15.11 18.57
CA LEU A 201 -5.11 -16.51 18.14
C LEU A 201 -5.27 -17.47 19.32
N LEU A 202 -4.59 -17.18 20.44
CA LEU A 202 -4.69 -17.99 21.66
C LEU A 202 -5.96 -17.71 22.48
N GLU A 203 -6.56 -16.53 22.31
CA GLU A 203 -7.86 -16.20 22.90
C GLU A 203 -9.01 -16.92 22.17
N ASP A 204 -8.88 -17.13 20.86
CA ASP A 204 -9.79 -17.99 20.11
C ASP A 204 -9.55 -19.47 20.45
N SER A 205 -10.53 -20.10 21.11
CA SER A 205 -10.44 -21.50 21.56
C SER A 205 -10.70 -22.52 20.44
N SER A 206 -10.74 -22.09 19.18
CA SER A 206 -10.92 -22.97 18.02
C SER A 206 -9.67 -23.81 17.75
N ARG A 207 -9.84 -25.07 17.28
CA ARG A 207 -8.69 -25.92 16.93
C ARG A 207 -7.81 -25.27 15.86
N SER A 208 -8.44 -24.68 14.84
CA SER A 208 -7.78 -23.90 13.78
C SER A 208 -6.90 -22.77 14.29
N GLY A 209 -7.21 -22.21 15.47
CA GLY A 209 -6.39 -21.17 16.10
C GLY A 209 -4.99 -21.69 16.45
N TYR A 210 -4.83 -22.97 16.77
CA TYR A 210 -3.54 -23.54 17.16
C TYR A 210 -2.57 -23.70 15.99
N GLU A 211 -3.02 -24.12 14.80
CA GLU A 211 -2.13 -24.23 13.64
C GLU A 211 -1.56 -22.86 13.25
N TYR A 212 -2.40 -21.82 13.23
CA TYR A 212 -1.95 -20.46 12.97
C TYR A 212 -1.10 -19.90 14.11
N ALA A 213 -1.39 -20.26 15.37
CA ALA A 213 -0.54 -19.89 16.50
C ALA A 213 0.87 -20.51 16.39
N ILE A 214 0.99 -21.76 15.92
CA ILE A 214 2.28 -22.41 15.68
C ILE A 214 3.04 -21.72 14.55
N GLU A 215 2.39 -21.38 13.43
CA GLU A 215 3.00 -20.59 12.36
C GLU A 215 3.51 -19.22 12.87
N GLN A 216 2.71 -18.58 13.72
CA GLN A 216 3.04 -17.31 14.35
C GLN A 216 4.25 -17.43 15.28
N LEU A 217 4.30 -18.48 16.11
CA LEU A 217 5.44 -18.82 16.97
C LEU A 217 6.70 -19.09 16.16
N ALA A 218 6.60 -19.85 15.06
CA ALA A 218 7.73 -20.14 14.18
C ALA A 218 8.31 -18.86 13.55
N SER A 219 7.45 -17.94 13.13
CA SER A 219 7.85 -16.64 12.58
C SER A 219 8.54 -15.77 13.63
N MET A 220 7.99 -15.69 14.84
CA MET A 220 8.63 -14.92 15.93
C MET A 220 9.95 -15.55 16.39
N HIS A 221 10.05 -16.89 16.42
CA HIS A 221 11.32 -17.56 16.69
C HIS A 221 12.37 -17.25 15.60
N ALA A 222 11.97 -17.25 14.33
CA ALA A 222 12.84 -16.86 13.23
C ALA A 222 13.29 -15.39 13.37
N LEU A 223 12.39 -14.49 13.78
CA LEU A 223 12.70 -13.09 14.08
C LEU A 223 13.73 -12.98 15.19
N ILE A 224 13.54 -13.66 16.32
CA ILE A 224 14.49 -13.63 17.44
C ILE A 224 15.87 -14.09 16.97
N LYS A 225 15.94 -15.23 16.29
CA LYS A 225 17.21 -15.83 15.87
C LYS A 225 17.95 -14.95 14.87
N LYS A 226 17.27 -14.55 13.78
CA LYS A 226 17.87 -13.70 12.73
C LYS A 226 18.14 -12.30 13.24
N GLY A 227 17.20 -11.73 13.97
CA GLY A 227 17.26 -10.38 14.55
C GLY A 227 18.41 -10.21 15.53
N ARG A 228 18.62 -11.16 16.46
CA ARG A 228 19.78 -11.12 17.38
C ARG A 228 21.10 -11.15 16.62
N SER A 229 21.25 -12.08 15.68
CA SER A 229 22.48 -12.20 14.88
C SER A 229 22.75 -10.92 14.08
N TYR A 230 21.71 -10.35 13.47
CA TYR A 230 21.79 -9.12 12.70
C TYR A 230 22.15 -7.91 13.58
N LEU A 231 21.46 -7.74 14.70
CA LEU A 231 21.69 -6.64 15.64
C LEU A 231 23.08 -6.71 16.28
N GLN A 232 23.55 -7.91 16.62
CA GLN A 232 24.90 -8.11 17.15
C GLN A 232 25.97 -7.71 16.12
N ALA A 233 25.87 -8.20 14.88
CA ALA A 233 26.81 -7.81 13.81
C ALA A 233 26.79 -6.28 13.56
N ARG A 234 25.62 -5.65 13.69
CA ARG A 234 25.48 -4.19 13.58
C ARG A 234 26.08 -3.45 14.78
N ALA A 235 25.98 -4.00 15.99
CA ALA A 235 26.65 -3.43 17.17
C ALA A 235 28.18 -3.54 17.05
N ASP A 236 28.68 -4.70 16.61
CA ASP A 236 30.10 -4.98 16.48
C ASP A 236 30.76 -4.07 15.41
N SER A 237 30.05 -3.84 14.30
CA SER A 237 30.44 -2.88 13.27
C SER A 237 30.13 -1.42 13.61
N LYS A 238 29.66 -1.13 14.83
CA LYS A 238 29.27 0.23 15.27
C LYS A 238 28.28 0.93 14.33
N GLY A 239 27.47 0.15 13.62
CA GLY A 239 26.50 0.64 12.64
C GLY A 239 27.05 0.93 11.25
N GLU A 240 28.30 0.59 10.97
CA GLU A 240 28.92 0.76 9.64
C GLU A 240 28.44 -0.29 8.64
N ALA A 241 27.99 -1.47 9.10
CA ALA A 241 27.40 -2.47 8.23
C ALA A 241 26.13 -1.92 7.55
N PRO A 242 25.98 -2.10 6.23
CA PRO A 242 24.81 -1.64 5.51
C PRO A 242 23.54 -2.34 6.03
N PRO A 243 22.38 -1.68 5.93
CA PRO A 243 21.13 -2.28 6.31
C PRO A 243 20.73 -3.44 5.40
N ASP A 244 19.92 -4.36 5.90
CA ASP A 244 19.36 -5.43 5.06
C ASP A 244 18.34 -4.84 4.10
N THR A 245 18.58 -5.03 2.80
CA THR A 245 17.70 -4.54 1.72
C THR A 245 17.03 -5.67 0.93
N GLU A 246 17.40 -6.93 1.21
CA GLU A 246 16.92 -8.12 0.53
C GLU A 246 15.74 -8.76 1.27
N THR A 247 15.63 -8.55 2.58
CA THR A 247 14.55 -9.11 3.41
C THR A 247 13.79 -8.05 4.19
N GLU A 248 12.64 -8.46 4.72
CA GLU A 248 11.76 -7.64 5.54
C GLU A 248 12.28 -7.45 6.98
N LEU A 249 13.42 -8.06 7.34
CA LEU A 249 13.93 -8.16 8.71
C LEU A 249 14.01 -6.82 9.44
N GLU A 250 14.44 -5.76 8.75
CA GLU A 250 14.55 -4.42 9.33
C GLU A 250 13.19 -3.87 9.77
N GLU A 251 12.13 -4.08 8.99
CA GLU A 251 10.77 -3.67 9.36
C GLU A 251 10.23 -4.51 10.53
N TRP A 252 10.52 -5.82 10.54
CA TRP A 252 10.18 -6.70 11.66
C TRP A 252 10.85 -6.27 12.98
N LEU A 253 12.07 -5.73 12.89
CA LEU A 253 12.79 -5.15 14.03
C LEU A 253 12.33 -3.72 14.38
N GLY A 254 11.31 -3.19 13.70
CA GLY A 254 10.70 -1.89 13.98
C GLY A 254 11.36 -0.71 13.29
N ARG A 255 12.17 -0.91 12.23
CA ARG A 255 12.68 0.21 11.43
C ARG A 255 11.55 0.81 10.59
N ALA A 256 11.39 2.13 10.71
CA ALA A 256 10.55 2.92 9.81
C ALA A 256 11.41 3.56 8.73
N TRP A 257 11.43 2.95 7.54
CA TRP A 257 12.18 3.45 6.38
C TRP A 257 11.74 4.84 5.95
N GLN A 258 12.73 5.71 5.73
CA GLN A 258 12.50 7.06 5.17
C GLN A 258 12.73 7.05 3.65
N LEU A 259 11.97 7.83 2.89
CA LEU A 259 12.12 7.88 1.42
C LEU A 259 13.53 8.32 0.99
N ALA A 260 14.11 9.31 1.68
CA ALA A 260 15.48 9.76 1.43
C ALA A 260 16.51 8.64 1.63
N GLU A 261 16.31 7.80 2.66
CA GLU A 261 17.18 6.66 2.95
C GLU A 261 17.05 5.56 1.89
N LEU A 262 15.83 5.26 1.42
CA LEU A 262 15.62 4.33 0.31
C LEU A 262 16.33 4.82 -0.96
N LYS A 263 16.27 6.13 -1.23
CA LYS A 263 16.96 6.75 -2.37
C LYS A 263 18.49 6.66 -2.24
N GLU A 264 19.04 6.92 -1.05
CA GLU A 264 20.48 6.77 -0.77
C GLU A 264 20.96 5.32 -0.99
N LEU A 265 20.10 4.33 -0.74
CA LEU A 265 20.37 2.91 -0.98
C LEU A 265 20.13 2.46 -2.43
N GLY A 266 19.78 3.37 -3.34
CA GLY A 266 19.45 3.03 -4.74
C GLY A 266 18.13 2.27 -4.91
N LEU A 267 17.27 2.27 -3.89
CA LEU A 267 15.96 1.64 -3.90
C LEU A 267 14.87 2.58 -4.43
N VAL A 268 15.19 3.26 -5.53
CA VAL A 268 14.28 4.13 -6.27
C VAL A 268 14.32 3.76 -7.75
N ARG A 269 13.18 3.87 -8.42
CA ARG A 269 13.04 3.79 -9.87
C ARG A 269 12.44 5.09 -10.37
N GLU A 270 12.96 5.61 -11.46
CA GLU A 270 12.44 6.82 -12.07
C GLU A 270 11.42 6.47 -13.15
N LYS A 271 10.38 7.30 -13.29
CA LYS A 271 9.40 7.23 -14.39
C LYS A 271 8.71 5.86 -14.51
N ALA A 272 8.27 5.32 -13.38
CA ALA A 272 7.56 4.05 -13.35
C ALA A 272 6.09 4.24 -13.75
N GLU A 273 5.57 3.33 -14.57
CA GLU A 273 4.15 3.27 -14.93
C GLU A 273 3.50 2.05 -14.26
N LEU A 274 2.43 2.29 -13.49
CA LEU A 274 1.81 1.29 -12.63
C LEU A 274 0.32 1.16 -12.93
N MET A 275 -0.14 -0.08 -13.09
CA MET A 275 -1.57 -0.40 -13.18
C MET A 275 -2.01 -1.11 -11.90
N GLN A 276 -3.00 -0.56 -11.20
CA GLN A 276 -3.57 -1.24 -10.04
C GLN A 276 -4.39 -2.43 -10.53
N LEU A 277 -4.07 -3.62 -10.03
CA LEU A 277 -4.79 -4.85 -10.36
C LEU A 277 -5.86 -5.16 -9.33
N ALA A 278 -5.61 -4.93 -8.04
CA ALA A 278 -6.58 -5.14 -6.96
C ALA A 278 -6.38 -4.13 -5.83
N PHE A 279 -7.43 -3.91 -5.04
CA PHE A 279 -7.37 -3.09 -3.84
C PHE A 279 -8.13 -3.78 -2.70
N ALA A 280 -7.65 -3.64 -1.48
CA ALA A 280 -8.31 -4.18 -0.29
C ALA A 280 -8.15 -3.24 0.89
N SER A 281 -9.23 -3.05 1.65
CA SER A 281 -9.20 -2.43 2.97
C SER A 281 -9.77 -3.41 4.01
N TRP A 282 -9.05 -3.60 5.11
CA TRP A 282 -9.48 -4.48 6.20
C TRP A 282 -9.05 -3.96 7.56
N ASP A 283 -9.70 -4.49 8.60
CA ASP A 283 -9.36 -4.24 9.99
C ASP A 283 -8.27 -5.21 10.47
N ASP A 284 -7.08 -4.71 10.77
CA ASP A 284 -6.00 -5.49 11.36
C ASP A 284 -5.95 -5.30 12.87
N VAL A 285 -6.74 -6.12 13.57
CA VAL A 285 -6.87 -6.11 15.04
C VAL A 285 -5.55 -6.39 15.75
N GLY A 286 -4.66 -7.17 15.12
CA GLY A 286 -3.31 -7.45 15.63
C GLY A 286 -2.40 -6.22 15.62
N ARG A 287 -2.59 -5.32 14.64
CA ARG A 287 -1.87 -4.05 14.55
C ARG A 287 -2.62 -2.87 15.19
N GLN A 288 -3.92 -3.02 15.45
CA GLN A 288 -4.82 -1.95 15.87
C GLN A 288 -4.91 -0.81 14.84
N GLU A 289 -4.92 -1.20 13.57
CA GLU A 289 -4.86 -0.34 12.40
C GLU A 289 -5.86 -0.84 11.36
N PHE A 290 -6.57 0.07 10.70
CA PHE A 290 -7.14 -0.28 9.39
C PHE A 290 -6.01 -0.25 8.36
N VAL A 291 -5.99 -1.22 7.45
CA VAL A 291 -4.94 -1.39 6.45
C VAL A 291 -5.55 -1.29 5.08
N ASP A 292 -5.05 -0.36 4.28
CA ASP A 292 -5.42 -0.21 2.88
C ASP A 292 -4.24 -0.68 2.02
N THR A 293 -4.47 -1.60 1.09
CA THR A 293 -3.44 -2.16 0.21
C THR A 293 -3.89 -2.16 -1.23
N GLY A 294 -3.07 -1.60 -2.12
CA GLY A 294 -3.21 -1.78 -3.56
C GLY A 294 -2.16 -2.76 -4.08
N PHE A 295 -2.54 -3.66 -4.99
CA PHE A 295 -1.63 -4.51 -5.76
C PHE A 295 -1.40 -3.87 -7.12
N TRP A 296 -0.15 -3.59 -7.48
CA TRP A 296 0.21 -2.79 -8.65
C TRP A 296 1.15 -3.56 -9.55
N LEU A 297 0.80 -3.70 -10.83
CA LEU A 297 1.72 -4.19 -11.85
C LEU A 297 2.59 -3.02 -12.34
N GLU A 298 3.91 -3.16 -12.23
CA GLU A 298 4.85 -2.28 -12.95
C GLU A 298 4.96 -2.76 -14.39
N LEU A 299 4.48 -1.93 -15.32
CA LEU A 299 4.29 -2.32 -16.72
C LEU A 299 5.61 -2.62 -17.45
N SER A 300 6.72 -2.05 -16.99
CA SER A 300 8.05 -2.22 -17.60
C SER A 300 8.79 -3.49 -17.13
N THR A 301 8.47 -4.01 -15.95
CA THR A 301 9.21 -5.12 -15.32
C THR A 301 8.36 -6.36 -15.07
N ALA A 302 7.05 -6.24 -15.22
CA ALA A 302 6.06 -7.24 -14.81
C ALA A 302 6.07 -7.56 -13.31
N ASN A 303 6.77 -6.79 -12.48
CA ASN A 303 6.74 -6.97 -11.05
C ASN A 303 5.41 -6.51 -10.48
N ILE A 304 4.85 -7.32 -9.57
CA ILE A 304 3.66 -6.94 -8.81
C ILE A 304 4.13 -6.38 -7.48
N HIS A 305 3.85 -5.11 -7.22
CA HIS A 305 4.16 -4.39 -6.00
C HIS A 305 2.93 -4.19 -5.13
N ARG A 306 3.16 -3.72 -3.90
CA ARG A 306 2.09 -3.34 -2.97
C ARG A 306 2.24 -1.93 -2.44
N THR A 307 1.20 -1.12 -2.52
CA THR A 307 1.10 0.05 -1.61
C THR A 307 0.47 -0.42 -0.31
N VAL A 308 0.89 0.13 0.83
CA VAL A 308 0.27 -0.16 2.12
C VAL A 308 0.14 1.15 2.90
N GLN A 309 -1.09 1.46 3.31
CA GLN A 309 -1.41 2.61 4.14
C GLN A 309 -2.00 2.11 5.46
N TYR A 310 -1.34 2.44 6.56
CA TYR A 310 -1.80 2.12 7.91
C TYR A 310 -2.58 3.29 8.49
N ARG A 311 -3.78 3.01 9.02
CA ARG A 311 -4.65 3.97 9.69
C ARG A 311 -4.89 3.52 11.14
N PRO A 312 -4.03 3.92 12.10
CA PRO A 312 -4.19 3.55 13.49
C PRO A 312 -5.55 3.97 14.04
N TYR A 313 -6.22 3.12 14.82
CA TYR A 313 -7.59 3.40 15.29
C TYR A 313 -7.75 4.78 15.94
N LYS A 314 -6.74 5.19 16.72
CA LYS A 314 -6.74 6.50 17.42
C LYS A 314 -6.67 7.70 16.48
N ALA A 315 -6.11 7.52 15.28
CA ALA A 315 -5.88 8.57 14.29
C ALA A 315 -6.67 8.37 13.00
N ALA A 316 -7.39 7.26 12.83
CA ALA A 316 -8.07 6.88 11.59
C ALA A 316 -9.04 7.96 11.09
N ARG A 317 -9.68 8.71 11.99
CA ARG A 317 -10.57 9.84 11.63
C ARG A 317 -9.86 11.00 10.92
N HIS A 318 -8.54 11.08 11.04
CA HIS A 318 -7.70 12.13 10.46
C HIS A 318 -6.89 11.66 9.26
N ILE A 319 -6.93 10.36 8.94
CA ILE A 319 -6.20 9.77 7.82
C ILE A 319 -7.23 9.27 6.81
N ARG A 320 -7.10 9.71 5.56
CA ARG A 320 -7.96 9.26 4.48
C ARG A 320 -7.77 7.76 4.27
N GLU A 321 -8.90 7.06 4.11
CA GLU A 321 -8.91 5.71 3.53
C GLU A 321 -8.55 5.80 2.04
N ASP A 322 -7.56 5.02 1.64
CA ASP A 322 -7.23 4.88 0.22
C ASP A 322 -8.37 4.15 -0.50
N ASP A 323 -8.40 4.23 -1.83
CA ASP A 323 -9.43 3.60 -2.66
C ASP A 323 -8.79 2.97 -3.90
N SER A 324 -9.59 2.16 -4.59
CA SER A 324 -9.33 1.66 -5.92
C SER A 324 -8.99 2.78 -6.91
N PHE A 325 -8.01 2.53 -7.78
CA PHE A 325 -7.57 3.45 -8.83
C PHE A 325 -7.57 2.73 -10.17
N MET A 326 -8.26 3.29 -11.18
CA MET A 326 -8.53 2.60 -12.46
C MET A 326 -7.62 3.04 -13.61
N GLU A 327 -6.88 4.13 -13.43
CA GLU A 327 -5.95 4.65 -14.43
C GLU A 327 -4.53 4.11 -14.22
N VAL A 328 -3.69 4.29 -15.23
CA VAL A 328 -2.26 4.04 -15.11
C VAL A 328 -1.62 5.22 -14.41
N VAL A 329 -0.95 4.95 -13.29
CA VAL A 329 -0.14 5.94 -12.56
C VAL A 329 1.20 6.08 -13.27
N LYS A 330 1.57 7.31 -13.60
CA LYS A 330 2.89 7.70 -14.09
C LYS A 330 3.62 8.38 -12.94
N SER A 331 4.46 7.63 -12.23
CA SER A 331 5.22 8.15 -11.11
C SER A 331 6.57 8.66 -11.54
N LYS A 332 6.96 9.84 -11.05
CA LYS A 332 8.31 10.37 -11.24
C LYS A 332 9.35 9.53 -10.50
N GLU A 333 9.07 9.13 -9.26
CA GLU A 333 9.93 8.32 -8.41
C GLU A 333 9.12 7.25 -7.67
N LEU A 334 9.43 5.99 -7.96
CA LEU A 334 8.89 4.82 -7.27
C LEU A 334 9.92 4.31 -6.26
N TYR A 335 9.61 4.50 -4.98
CA TYR A 335 10.43 4.03 -3.87
C TYR A 335 10.08 2.58 -3.55
N VAL A 336 11.08 1.70 -3.49
CA VAL A 336 10.89 0.26 -3.29
C VAL A 336 11.44 -0.17 -1.92
N TYR A 337 10.58 -0.63 -1.03
CA TYR A 337 10.99 -1.06 0.32
C TYR A 337 11.70 -2.41 0.26
N PRO A 338 12.66 -2.68 1.16
CA PRO A 338 13.29 -4.01 1.31
C PRO A 338 12.30 -5.16 1.45
N GLY A 339 12.65 -6.31 0.89
CA GLY A 339 11.83 -7.52 0.95
C GLY A 339 11.92 -8.38 -0.31
N GLY A 340 11.27 -9.54 -0.24
CA GLY A 340 11.24 -10.53 -1.32
C GLY A 340 10.18 -10.24 -2.38
N LEU A 341 9.35 -11.24 -2.70
CA LEU A 341 8.25 -11.08 -3.65
C LEU A 341 7.22 -10.04 -3.15
N ASN A 342 6.62 -9.31 -4.09
CA ASN A 342 5.61 -8.27 -3.83
C ASN A 342 6.05 -7.13 -2.92
N ARG A 343 7.29 -6.66 -3.11
CA ARG A 343 7.89 -5.54 -2.36
C ARG A 343 6.91 -4.38 -2.27
N ARG A 344 6.81 -3.85 -1.05
CA ARG A 344 6.07 -2.63 -0.79
C ARG A 344 6.70 -1.48 -1.57
N VAL A 345 5.86 -0.59 -2.10
CA VAL A 345 6.28 0.61 -2.82
C VAL A 345 5.57 1.85 -2.31
N ARG A 346 6.17 3.02 -2.55
CA ARG A 346 5.56 4.33 -2.33
C ARG A 346 5.93 5.26 -3.49
N PHE A 347 4.98 6.08 -3.88
CA PHE A 347 5.15 7.18 -4.82
C PHE A 347 4.37 8.39 -4.31
N GLU A 348 4.89 9.60 -4.52
CA GLU A 348 4.26 10.84 -4.05
C GLU A 348 4.01 11.84 -5.18
N GLU A 349 4.95 11.96 -6.13
CA GLU A 349 4.83 12.80 -7.32
C GLU A 349 4.41 11.93 -8.50
N TRP A 350 3.19 12.16 -9.00
CA TRP A 350 2.61 11.35 -10.06
C TRP A 350 1.49 12.07 -10.84
N THR A 351 1.33 11.65 -12.09
CA THR A 351 0.20 11.94 -12.98
C THR A 351 -0.47 10.64 -13.40
N SER A 352 -1.63 10.70 -14.06
CA SER A 352 -2.27 9.50 -14.59
C SER A 352 -2.75 9.65 -16.02
N ARG A 353 -2.94 8.51 -16.67
CA ARG A 353 -3.53 8.40 -18.00
C ARG A 353 -4.47 7.19 -18.07
N PRO A 354 -5.48 7.21 -18.97
CA PRO A 354 -6.24 6.01 -19.27
C PRO A 354 -5.33 4.85 -19.71
N PRO A 355 -5.70 3.60 -19.41
CA PRO A 355 -5.02 2.43 -19.95
C PRO A 355 -5.08 2.39 -21.48
N GLU A 356 -3.99 1.98 -22.09
CA GLU A 356 -3.82 1.82 -23.54
C GLU A 356 -3.60 0.35 -23.91
N ALA A 357 -3.70 0.01 -25.19
CA ALA A 357 -3.54 -1.37 -25.68
C ALA A 357 -2.19 -1.99 -25.27
N ALA A 358 -1.12 -1.19 -25.22
CA ALA A 358 0.20 -1.64 -24.80
C ALA A 358 0.25 -2.07 -23.32
N ASP A 359 -0.56 -1.44 -22.45
CA ASP A 359 -0.59 -1.79 -21.02
C ASP A 359 -1.23 -3.16 -20.81
N TRP A 360 -2.31 -3.45 -21.55
CA TRP A 360 -2.97 -4.75 -21.54
C TRP A 360 -2.08 -5.85 -22.12
N GLN A 361 -1.25 -5.52 -23.11
CA GLN A 361 -0.22 -6.44 -23.61
C GLN A 361 0.86 -6.69 -22.54
N ALA A 362 1.29 -5.67 -21.80
CA ALA A 362 2.24 -5.85 -20.70
C ALA A 362 1.66 -6.74 -19.58
N VAL A 363 0.35 -6.65 -19.29
CA VAL A 363 -0.35 -7.61 -18.41
C VAL A 363 -0.24 -9.04 -18.96
N ALA A 364 -0.52 -9.23 -20.24
CA ALA A 364 -0.45 -10.53 -20.89
C ALA A 364 0.95 -11.15 -20.87
N ASP A 365 1.97 -10.33 -21.13
CA ASP A 365 3.37 -10.75 -21.18
C ASP A 365 3.94 -11.04 -19.78
N GLY A 366 3.46 -10.30 -18.77
CA GLY A 366 3.85 -10.48 -17.37
C GLY A 366 3.20 -11.67 -16.66
N ALA A 367 2.19 -12.30 -17.26
CA ALA A 367 1.46 -13.39 -16.64
C ALA A 367 2.23 -14.73 -16.71
N CYS A 368 2.39 -15.38 -15.55
CA CYS A 368 3.01 -16.70 -15.48
C CYS A 368 2.10 -17.76 -16.10
N ARG A 369 2.60 -18.47 -17.11
CA ARG A 369 1.85 -19.49 -17.87
C ARG A 369 1.99 -20.91 -17.33
N SER A 370 2.96 -21.16 -16.46
CA SER A 370 3.20 -22.48 -15.88
C SER A 370 2.87 -22.48 -14.39
N TYR A 371 1.91 -23.29 -13.97
CA TYR A 371 1.59 -23.41 -12.55
C TYR A 371 2.72 -24.06 -11.75
N GLY A 372 3.53 -24.94 -12.38
CA GLY A 372 4.73 -25.50 -11.76
C GLY A 372 5.75 -24.42 -11.37
N GLU A 373 5.98 -23.45 -12.25
CA GLU A 373 6.86 -22.31 -11.99
C GLU A 373 6.28 -21.37 -10.93
N ALA A 374 4.99 -21.04 -11.04
CA ALA A 374 4.29 -20.23 -10.04
C ALA A 374 4.42 -20.83 -8.63
N LEU A 375 4.13 -22.13 -8.48
CA LEU A 375 4.25 -22.85 -7.21
C LEU A 375 5.70 -22.94 -6.72
N LYS A 376 6.70 -22.99 -7.62
CA LYS A 376 8.11 -22.95 -7.23
C LYS A 376 8.50 -21.58 -6.68
N THR A 377 8.06 -20.50 -7.33
CA THR A 377 8.28 -19.12 -6.89
C THR A 377 7.64 -18.88 -5.52
N VAL A 378 6.37 -19.25 -5.35
CA VAL A 378 5.65 -19.12 -4.08
C VAL A 378 6.33 -19.92 -2.96
N ARG A 379 6.66 -21.20 -3.21
CA ARG A 379 7.34 -22.02 -2.20
C ARG A 379 8.71 -21.46 -1.83
N ASN A 380 9.45 -20.89 -2.78
CA ASN A 380 10.74 -20.28 -2.49
C ASN A 380 10.61 -19.04 -1.60
N GLN A 381 9.60 -18.19 -1.82
CA GLN A 381 9.29 -17.06 -0.93
C GLN A 381 8.96 -17.55 0.49
N LEU A 382 8.08 -18.55 0.60
CA LEU A 382 7.60 -19.07 1.88
C LEU A 382 8.65 -19.86 2.68
N LYS A 383 9.82 -20.17 2.10
CA LYS A 383 10.96 -20.73 2.86
C LYS A 383 11.51 -19.74 3.89
N ASN A 384 11.34 -18.44 3.68
CA ASN A 384 11.69 -17.44 4.68
C ASN A 384 10.47 -17.16 5.58
N PRO A 385 10.51 -17.52 6.88
CA PRO A 385 9.35 -17.33 7.77
C PRO A 385 8.98 -15.85 8.01
N LEU A 386 9.89 -14.92 7.71
CA LEU A 386 9.68 -13.48 7.85
C LEU A 386 9.20 -12.80 6.56
N ALA A 387 9.18 -13.54 5.45
CA ALA A 387 8.69 -13.02 4.18
C ALA A 387 7.17 -12.76 4.22
N GLN A 388 6.67 -11.97 3.27
CA GLN A 388 5.22 -11.85 3.07
C GLN A 388 4.60 -13.24 2.88
N ARG A 389 3.66 -13.58 3.76
CA ARG A 389 3.02 -14.91 3.84
C ARG A 389 1.99 -15.19 2.76
N SER A 390 1.60 -14.14 2.04
CA SER A 390 0.51 -14.17 1.07
C SER A 390 0.97 -13.58 -0.26
N PRO A 391 1.85 -14.27 -1.01
CA PRO A 391 2.38 -13.75 -2.25
C PRO A 391 1.30 -13.69 -3.33
N ALA A 392 1.30 -12.61 -4.11
CA ALA A 392 0.42 -12.40 -5.24
C ALA A 392 1.17 -12.61 -6.57
N LEU A 393 0.56 -13.35 -7.49
CA LEU A 393 1.08 -13.57 -8.84
C LEU A 393 -0.02 -13.34 -9.87
N LEU A 394 0.38 -12.86 -11.05
CA LEU A 394 -0.48 -12.81 -12.22
C LEU A 394 -0.28 -14.12 -12.99
N LEU A 395 -1.36 -14.88 -13.19
CA LEU A 395 -1.34 -16.15 -13.89
C LEU A 395 -2.10 -16.04 -15.21
N HIS A 396 -1.62 -16.72 -16.24
CA HIS A 396 -2.46 -17.06 -17.38
C HIS A 396 -3.34 -18.26 -17.02
N VAL A 397 -4.61 -18.17 -17.39
CA VAL A 397 -5.63 -19.19 -17.13
C VAL A 397 -6.26 -19.55 -18.46
N ALA A 398 -5.99 -20.77 -18.93
CA ALA A 398 -6.60 -21.27 -20.15
C ALA A 398 -8.11 -21.45 -19.96
N GLU A 399 -8.52 -21.98 -18.81
CA GLU A 399 -9.93 -22.23 -18.47
C GLU A 399 -10.14 -22.10 -16.96
N THR A 400 -11.20 -21.40 -16.54
CA THR A 400 -11.76 -21.49 -15.19
C THR A 400 -13.03 -22.33 -15.24
N ARG A 401 -13.13 -23.34 -14.37
CA ARG A 401 -14.26 -24.29 -14.35
C ARG A 401 -14.85 -24.42 -12.96
N ALA A 402 -16.19 -24.44 -12.88
CA ALA A 402 -16.90 -24.82 -11.66
C ALA A 402 -16.75 -26.34 -11.40
N THR A 403 -16.48 -26.71 -10.16
CA THR A 403 -16.48 -28.10 -9.72
C THR A 403 -17.90 -28.51 -9.30
N GLY A 404 -18.23 -29.79 -9.42
CA GLY A 404 -19.56 -30.31 -9.04
C GLY A 404 -19.92 -30.15 -7.55
N GLN A 405 -18.98 -29.67 -6.72
CA GLN A 405 -19.17 -29.41 -5.29
C GLN A 405 -19.28 -27.90 -4.97
N GLY A 406 -19.48 -27.04 -5.97
CA GLY A 406 -19.62 -25.60 -5.79
C GLY A 406 -18.29 -24.84 -5.61
N GLY A 407 -17.16 -25.49 -5.85
CA GLY A 407 -15.84 -24.86 -5.91
C GLY A 407 -15.47 -24.46 -7.33
N TYR A 408 -14.27 -23.89 -7.50
CA TYR A 408 -13.73 -23.54 -8.81
C TYR A 408 -12.29 -24.05 -8.95
N VAL A 409 -11.90 -24.40 -10.17
CA VAL A 409 -10.52 -24.72 -10.54
C VAL A 409 -10.11 -23.86 -11.73
N ILE A 410 -8.83 -23.46 -11.76
CA ILE A 410 -8.19 -22.85 -12.92
C ILE A 410 -7.23 -23.86 -13.53
N ARG A 411 -7.09 -23.81 -14.86
CA ARG A 411 -6.23 -24.70 -15.63
C ARG A 411 -5.23 -23.90 -16.47
N ASP A 412 -3.97 -24.31 -16.46
CA ASP A 412 -2.95 -23.74 -17.35
C ASP A 412 -2.94 -24.40 -18.74
N GLY A 413 -2.13 -23.86 -19.66
CA GLY A 413 -2.04 -24.38 -21.04
C GLY A 413 -1.43 -25.79 -21.15
N SER A 414 -0.71 -26.27 -20.12
CA SER A 414 -0.21 -27.65 -20.05
C SER A 414 -1.25 -28.63 -19.49
N GLY A 415 -2.33 -28.09 -18.94
CA GLY A 415 -3.42 -28.83 -18.34
C GLY A 415 -3.30 -29.03 -16.84
N ALA A 416 -2.33 -28.41 -16.16
CA ALA A 416 -2.22 -28.44 -14.71
C ALA A 416 -3.31 -27.59 -14.07
N GLU A 417 -3.82 -28.02 -12.92
CA GLU A 417 -4.96 -27.39 -12.25
C GLU A 417 -4.59 -26.83 -10.87
N LEU A 418 -5.21 -25.71 -10.51
CA LEU A 418 -5.19 -25.15 -9.15
C LEU A 418 -6.63 -24.93 -8.68
N ALA A 419 -6.94 -25.41 -7.47
CA ALA A 419 -8.22 -25.13 -6.83
C ALA A 419 -8.25 -23.70 -6.29
N LEU A 420 -9.34 -22.99 -6.57
CA LEU A 420 -9.60 -21.66 -6.05
C LEU A 420 -10.32 -21.73 -4.71
N GLU A 421 -9.83 -20.96 -3.74
CA GLU A 421 -10.42 -20.89 -2.40
C GLU A 421 -10.14 -19.55 -1.72
N ASN A 422 -10.91 -19.24 -0.68
CA ASN A 422 -10.71 -18.02 0.10
C ASN A 422 -9.60 -18.19 1.14
N THR A 423 -8.60 -17.30 1.09
CA THR A 423 -7.47 -17.30 2.03
C THR A 423 -7.82 -16.66 3.37
N GLY A 424 -8.76 -15.72 3.41
CA GLY A 424 -9.09 -14.91 4.60
C GLY A 424 -8.11 -13.76 4.88
N GLU A 425 -6.99 -13.68 4.16
CA GLU A 425 -5.87 -12.75 4.44
C GLU A 425 -6.24 -11.27 4.22
N LEU A 426 -7.14 -11.00 3.28
CA LEU A 426 -7.57 -9.64 2.94
C LEU A 426 -8.97 -9.31 3.51
N GLY A 427 -9.40 -10.04 4.53
CA GLY A 427 -10.67 -9.83 5.24
C GLY A 427 -11.94 -10.19 4.45
N ARG A 428 -11.83 -10.57 3.17
CA ARG A 428 -12.96 -10.96 2.32
C ARG A 428 -12.60 -12.13 1.39
N GLY A 429 -13.57 -13.02 1.20
CA GLY A 429 -13.55 -14.04 0.16
C GLY A 429 -13.98 -13.48 -1.19
N THR A 430 -13.50 -14.09 -2.26
CA THR A 430 -13.76 -13.65 -3.66
C THR A 430 -14.20 -14.79 -4.56
N VAL A 431 -14.08 -16.05 -4.14
CA VAL A 431 -14.48 -17.21 -4.96
C VAL A 431 -15.99 -17.23 -5.19
N GLU A 432 -16.78 -16.77 -4.22
CA GLU A 432 -18.24 -16.64 -4.33
C GLU A 432 -18.68 -15.63 -5.38
N LEU A 433 -17.77 -14.79 -5.88
CA LEU A 433 -18.06 -13.79 -6.90
C LEU A 433 -17.89 -14.32 -8.33
N LEU A 434 -17.18 -15.45 -8.51
CA LEU A 434 -16.95 -16.06 -9.82
C LEU A 434 -18.24 -16.40 -10.61
N PRO A 435 -19.35 -16.87 -9.99
CA PRO A 435 -20.60 -17.08 -10.71
C PRO A 435 -21.15 -15.82 -11.41
N PHE A 436 -20.78 -14.63 -10.95
CA PHE A 436 -21.23 -13.35 -11.51
C PHE A 436 -20.29 -12.80 -12.58
N VAL A 437 -19.13 -13.44 -12.79
CA VAL A 437 -18.20 -13.07 -13.85
C VAL A 437 -18.71 -13.67 -15.17
N PRO A 438 -18.83 -12.88 -16.25
CA PRO A 438 -19.19 -13.40 -17.57
C PRO A 438 -18.27 -14.54 -17.99
N VAL A 439 -18.85 -15.65 -18.47
CA VAL A 439 -18.11 -16.88 -18.84
C VAL A 439 -17.01 -16.60 -19.88
N GLU A 440 -17.24 -15.64 -20.78
CA GLU A 440 -16.26 -15.16 -21.76
C GLU A 440 -14.97 -14.60 -21.14
N LEU A 441 -15.02 -14.06 -19.91
CA LEU A 441 -13.85 -13.55 -19.20
C LEU A 441 -13.16 -14.63 -18.37
N LEU A 442 -13.72 -15.84 -18.31
CA LEU A 442 -13.20 -16.98 -17.55
C LEU A 442 -12.42 -17.97 -18.43
N GLN A 443 -12.26 -17.65 -19.72
CA GLN A 443 -11.52 -18.43 -20.71
C GLN A 443 -10.36 -17.57 -21.24
N ASP A 444 -9.19 -18.19 -21.43
CA ASP A 444 -7.98 -17.52 -21.93
C ASP A 444 -7.73 -16.14 -21.29
N ALA A 445 -7.75 -16.12 -19.96
CA ALA A 445 -7.73 -14.92 -19.15
C ALA A 445 -6.42 -14.79 -18.35
N TYR A 446 -6.22 -13.60 -17.78
CA TYR A 446 -5.15 -13.32 -16.84
C TYR A 446 -5.76 -13.05 -15.46
N LEU A 447 -5.33 -13.83 -14.48
CA LEU A 447 -5.90 -13.82 -13.14
C LEU A 447 -4.83 -13.38 -12.15
N LEU A 448 -5.03 -12.24 -11.49
CA LEU A 448 -4.27 -11.93 -10.30
C LEU A 448 -4.76 -12.86 -9.19
N VAL A 449 -3.88 -13.65 -8.61
CA VAL A 449 -4.21 -14.55 -7.50
C VAL A 449 -3.33 -14.27 -6.29
N LEU A 450 -3.88 -14.52 -5.10
CA LEU A 450 -3.19 -14.50 -3.83
C LEU A 450 -2.99 -15.93 -3.34
N PHE A 451 -1.75 -16.32 -3.10
CA PHE A 451 -1.44 -17.61 -2.49
C PHE A 451 -1.41 -17.50 -0.97
N ARG A 452 -1.81 -18.55 -0.25
CA ARG A 452 -1.60 -18.67 1.20
C ARG A 452 -1.34 -20.12 1.56
N HIS A 453 -0.35 -20.40 2.41
CA HIS A 453 -0.22 -21.75 2.95
C HIS A 453 -1.32 -22.03 3.98
N ARG A 454 -1.99 -23.18 3.86
CA ARG A 454 -2.99 -23.70 4.81
C ARG A 454 -2.34 -24.82 5.61
N PRO A 455 -1.76 -24.55 6.79
CA PRO A 455 -1.00 -25.54 7.53
C PRO A 455 -1.83 -26.79 7.88
N GLU A 456 -3.11 -26.61 8.16
CA GLU A 456 -4.04 -27.67 8.52
C GLU A 456 -4.37 -28.62 7.36
N LEU A 457 -4.22 -28.15 6.12
CA LEU A 457 -4.45 -28.94 4.91
C LEU A 457 -3.14 -29.35 4.21
N GLY A 458 -1.99 -28.82 4.65
CA GLY A 458 -0.69 -29.07 4.03
C GLY A 458 -0.59 -28.63 2.57
N ARG A 459 -1.38 -27.64 2.14
CA ARG A 459 -1.44 -27.17 0.74
C ARG A 459 -1.47 -25.65 0.63
N LEU A 460 -1.27 -25.16 -0.59
CA LEU A 460 -1.44 -23.75 -0.93
C LEU A 460 -2.90 -23.49 -1.33
N ALA A 461 -3.50 -22.51 -0.68
CA ALA A 461 -4.70 -21.82 -1.11
C ALA A 461 -4.39 -20.86 -2.24
N VAL A 462 -5.33 -20.70 -3.17
CA VAL A 462 -5.24 -19.74 -4.27
C VAL A 462 -6.54 -18.95 -4.34
N GLN A 463 -6.50 -17.68 -3.97
CA GLN A 463 -7.66 -16.79 -4.03
C GLN A 463 -7.59 -15.90 -5.26
N PRO A 464 -8.62 -15.87 -6.13
CA PRO A 464 -8.65 -14.97 -7.27
C PRO A 464 -8.94 -13.54 -6.79
N LEU A 465 -8.13 -12.56 -7.18
CA LEU A 465 -8.36 -11.15 -6.83
C LEU A 465 -8.98 -10.36 -7.98
N THR A 466 -8.52 -10.62 -9.21
CA THR A 466 -8.92 -9.86 -10.39
C THR A 466 -8.84 -10.72 -11.64
N VAL A 467 -9.90 -10.69 -12.45
CA VAL A 467 -9.97 -11.32 -13.77
C VAL A 467 -9.71 -10.26 -14.83
N ILE A 468 -8.77 -10.51 -15.74
CA ILE A 468 -8.42 -9.62 -16.84
C ILE A 468 -8.52 -10.41 -18.13
N HIS A 469 -9.27 -9.90 -19.10
CA HIS A 469 -9.35 -10.50 -20.43
C HIS A 469 -9.41 -9.37 -21.46
N ARG A 470 -8.40 -9.33 -22.34
CA ARG A 470 -8.15 -8.24 -23.29
C ARG A 470 -8.04 -6.90 -22.56
N ASP A 471 -8.93 -5.96 -22.85
CA ASP A 471 -9.00 -4.60 -22.31
C ASP A 471 -9.98 -4.46 -21.13
N ARG A 472 -10.52 -5.59 -20.64
CA ARG A 472 -11.49 -5.60 -19.53
C ARG A 472 -10.85 -6.16 -18.27
N MET A 473 -11.01 -5.42 -17.17
CA MET A 473 -10.60 -5.82 -15.82
C MET A 473 -11.81 -5.90 -14.91
N VAL A 474 -12.04 -7.06 -14.30
CA VAL A 474 -13.07 -7.30 -13.28
C VAL A 474 -12.39 -7.59 -11.95
N ARG A 475 -12.39 -6.60 -11.05
CA ARG A 475 -11.85 -6.74 -9.71
C ARG A 475 -12.86 -7.46 -8.82
N LEU A 476 -12.50 -8.65 -8.35
CA LEU A 476 -13.29 -9.39 -7.37
C LEU A 476 -13.04 -8.81 -5.96
N LEU A 477 -11.89 -8.18 -5.76
CA LEU A 477 -11.55 -7.41 -4.57
C LEU A 477 -11.24 -5.96 -4.96
N TYR A 478 -12.09 -5.02 -4.51
CA TYR A 478 -11.98 -3.60 -4.79
C TYR A 478 -12.41 -2.73 -3.61
#